data_AF-A0A2V9WEE1-F1
#
_entry.id   AF-A0A2V9WEE1-F1
#
_cell.length_a   1.000
_cell.length_b   1.000
_cell.length_c   1.000
_cell.angle_alpha   90.00
_cell.angle_beta   90.00
_cell.angle_gamma   90.00
#
_symmetry.space_group_name_H-M   'P 1'
#
loop_
_entity.id
_entity.type
_entity.pdbx_description
1 polymer ?
#
loop_
_entity_poly.entity_id
_entity_poly.type
_entity_poly.pdbx_seq_one_letter_code
_entity_poly.pdbx_strand_id
1 'polypeptide(L)'
;MPTVAADRTKPKILYAKPLSQLSWLVHGFSSRPGGFSRVYGKSDLNLGFTKDDSKTAVQRNRAAFLRALGEPGQASAQARRDADARSWNLISVRQVHSDVIRYFDSACWLSPPALSLAGDGLITATPGLLLTVQTADCFPIIL
;
A
#
# COMPACT_ATOMS: atom_id res chain seq x y z
N MET A 1 3.61 -25.97 17.90
CA MET A 1 4.21 -24.63 17.67
C MET A 1 3.43 -23.65 18.54
N PRO A 2 4.01 -23.04 19.57
CA PRO A 2 3.31 -22.02 20.34
C PRO A 2 3.13 -20.80 19.45
N THR A 3 1.89 -20.47 19.12
CA THR A 3 1.53 -19.28 18.36
C THR A 3 1.76 -18.09 19.27
N VAL A 4 2.90 -17.40 19.10
CA VAL A 4 3.09 -16.09 19.72
C VAL A 4 1.92 -15.21 19.27
N ALA A 5 1.13 -14.73 20.23
CA ALA A 5 0.03 -13.82 19.93
C ALA A 5 0.61 -12.62 19.18
N ALA A 6 0.22 -12.47 17.91
CA ALA A 6 0.69 -11.36 17.10
C ALA A 6 0.26 -10.06 17.79
N ASP A 7 1.19 -9.11 17.92
CA ASP A 7 0.84 -7.75 18.29
C ASP A 7 -0.11 -7.20 17.21
N ARG A 8 -1.40 -7.10 17.57
CA ARG A 8 -2.48 -6.66 16.68
C ARG A 8 -2.67 -5.15 16.71
N THR A 9 -1.81 -4.41 17.40
CA THR A 9 -2.01 -2.97 17.63
C THR A 9 -1.49 -2.10 16.49
N LYS A 10 -0.55 -2.60 15.69
CA LYS A 10 0.07 -1.85 14.58
C LYS A 10 0.10 -2.66 13.28
N PRO A 11 -0.06 -2.02 12.11
CA PRO A 11 0.20 -2.65 10.83
C PRO A 11 1.61 -3.24 10.78
N LYS A 12 1.72 -4.54 10.49
CA LYS A 12 3.01 -5.18 10.18
C LYS A 12 3.24 -5.16 8.68
N ILE A 13 4.40 -4.64 8.27
CA ILE A 13 4.85 -4.58 6.89
C ILE A 13 5.94 -5.64 6.66
N LEU A 14 5.86 -6.34 5.54
CA LEU A 14 6.88 -7.28 5.08
C LEU A 14 7.67 -6.65 3.94
N TYR A 15 8.97 -6.91 3.89
CA TYR A 15 9.88 -6.32 2.91
C TYR A 15 10.66 -7.42 2.18
N ALA A 16 10.83 -7.24 0.86
CA ALA A 16 11.74 -8.05 0.08
C ALA A 16 13.19 -7.55 0.28
N LYS A 17 14.07 -8.40 0.82
CA LYS A 17 15.47 -8.07 1.12
C LYS A 17 16.24 -7.48 -0.08
N PRO A 18 16.11 -7.99 -1.32
CA PRO A 18 16.81 -7.41 -2.47
C PRO A 18 16.39 -5.95 -2.75
N LEU A 19 15.08 -5.67 -2.69
CA LEU A 19 14.55 -4.33 -2.92
C LEU A 19 14.94 -3.36 -1.79
N SER A 20 15.10 -3.85 -0.56
CA SER A 20 15.57 -3.04 0.57
C SER A 20 17.00 -2.53 0.42
N GLN A 21 17.77 -3.05 -0.55
CA GLN A 21 19.11 -2.54 -0.86
C GLN A 21 19.06 -1.25 -1.71
N LEU A 22 17.92 -0.96 -2.33
CA LEU A 22 17.72 0.23 -3.15
C LEU A 22 17.35 1.41 -2.25
N SER A 23 18.32 2.28 -1.96
CA SER A 23 18.13 3.39 -1.02
C SER A 23 17.13 4.44 -1.46
N TRP A 24 16.66 4.43 -2.69
CA TRP A 24 15.64 5.38 -3.18
C TRP A 24 14.23 4.77 -3.17
N LEU A 25 14.09 3.45 -3.00
CA LEU A 25 12.84 2.74 -3.16
C LEU A 25 12.11 2.61 -1.81
N VAL A 26 10.80 2.88 -1.84
CA VAL A 26 9.86 2.52 -0.78
C VAL A 26 8.98 1.40 -1.32
N HIS A 27 9.01 0.25 -0.65
CA HIS A 27 8.17 -0.90 -0.98
C HIS A 27 7.70 -1.59 0.29
N GLY A 28 6.67 -2.43 0.18
CA GLY A 28 6.26 -3.28 1.29
C GLY A 28 4.95 -3.99 1.03
N PHE A 29 4.76 -5.12 1.70
CA PHE A 29 3.51 -5.88 1.70
C PHE A 29 2.85 -5.73 3.06
N SER A 30 1.62 -5.22 3.10
CA SER A 30 0.83 -5.17 4.33
C SER A 30 0.39 -6.56 4.76
N SER A 31 0.35 -6.81 6.07
CA SER A 31 -0.38 -7.94 6.64
C SER A 31 -1.80 -7.54 7.08
N ARG A 32 -2.63 -8.54 7.41
CA ARG A 32 -4.03 -8.35 7.79
C ARG A 32 -4.23 -7.64 9.15
N PRO A 33 -3.51 -7.95 10.24
CA PRO A 33 -3.79 -7.33 11.55
C PRO A 33 -3.32 -5.87 11.65
N GLY A 34 -3.87 -5.13 12.61
CA GLY A 34 -3.40 -3.78 12.94
C GLY A 34 -4.21 -2.65 12.31
N GLY A 35 -5.45 -2.92 11.91
CA GLY A 35 -6.34 -1.92 11.31
C GLY A 35 -7.59 -1.63 12.13
N PHE A 36 -8.56 -1.01 11.46
CA PHE A 36 -9.78 -0.44 12.02
C PHE A 36 -11.05 -1.09 11.45
N SER A 37 -10.92 -1.95 10.44
CA SER A 37 -12.06 -2.65 9.86
C SER A 37 -12.59 -3.71 10.81
N ARG A 38 -13.91 -3.92 10.79
CA ARG A 38 -14.60 -4.85 11.70
C ARG A 38 -15.35 -5.97 10.98
N VAL A 39 -15.46 -5.91 9.66
CA VAL A 39 -16.38 -6.74 8.87
C VAL A 39 -15.79 -8.09 8.44
N TYR A 40 -14.47 -8.18 8.32
CA TYR A 40 -13.76 -9.41 7.91
C TYR A 40 -12.98 -10.08 9.08
N GLY A 41 -12.92 -9.38 10.21
CA GLY A 41 -12.11 -9.67 11.39
C GLY A 41 -12.11 -8.45 12.28
N LYS A 42 -11.96 -8.62 13.60
CA LYS A 42 -11.85 -7.48 14.52
C LYS A 42 -10.45 -6.86 14.37
N SER A 43 -10.40 -5.59 13.98
CA SER A 43 -9.17 -4.81 13.81
C SER A 43 -8.31 -5.23 12.60
N ASP A 44 -8.98 -5.52 11.48
CA ASP A 44 -8.34 -5.84 10.21
C ASP A 44 -7.91 -4.56 9.47
N LEU A 45 -6.77 -4.65 8.78
CA LEU A 45 -6.18 -3.64 7.92
C LEU A 45 -6.66 -3.81 6.48
N ASN A 46 -7.97 -3.72 6.26
CA ASN A 46 -8.50 -3.71 4.90
C ASN A 46 -8.12 -2.38 4.20
N LEU A 47 -7.37 -2.49 3.12
CA LEU A 47 -6.94 -1.34 2.30
C LEU A 47 -7.84 -1.14 1.06
N GLY A 48 -8.70 -2.10 0.76
CA GLY A 48 -9.63 -2.09 -0.37
C GLY A 48 -10.96 -1.44 -0.03
N PHE A 49 -11.44 -0.58 -0.92
CA PHE A 49 -12.81 -0.09 -0.81
C PHE A 49 -13.76 -1.18 -1.30
N THR A 50 -14.50 -1.78 -0.36
CA THR A 50 -15.51 -2.79 -0.64
C THR A 50 -16.90 -2.25 -0.29
N LYS A 51 -17.95 -3.00 -0.65
CA LYS A 51 -19.32 -2.65 -0.27
C LYS A 51 -19.61 -2.94 1.20
N ASP A 52 -18.94 -3.94 1.77
CA ASP A 52 -19.22 -4.40 3.12
C ASP A 52 -18.49 -3.57 4.18
N ASP A 53 -17.33 -3.01 3.86
CA ASP A 53 -16.54 -2.24 4.82
C ASP A 53 -16.82 -0.74 4.78
N SER A 54 -16.63 -0.08 5.93
CA SER A 54 -16.80 1.37 6.02
C SER A 54 -15.69 2.10 5.26
N LYS A 55 -16.07 3.04 4.38
CA LYS A 55 -15.12 3.95 3.72
C LYS A 55 -14.19 4.65 4.71
N THR A 56 -14.69 5.05 5.88
CA THR A 56 -13.89 5.73 6.90
C THR A 56 -12.89 4.78 7.58
N ALA A 57 -13.25 3.51 7.76
CA ALA A 57 -12.33 2.49 8.28
C ALA A 57 -11.19 2.25 7.28
N VAL A 58 -11.51 2.08 6.00
CA VAL A 58 -10.52 1.88 4.93
C VAL A 58 -9.59 3.10 4.78
N GLN A 59 -10.12 4.32 4.87
CA GLN A 59 -9.29 5.55 4.86
C GLN A 59 -8.32 5.59 6.04
N ARG A 60 -8.78 5.23 7.26
CA ARG A 60 -7.92 5.13 8.44
C ARG A 60 -6.86 4.04 8.30
N ASN A 61 -7.21 2.89 7.72
CA ASN A 61 -6.29 1.80 7.43
C ASN A 61 -5.20 2.24 6.45
N ARG A 62 -5.57 2.91 5.35
CA ARG A 62 -4.61 3.46 4.38
C ARG A 62 -3.66 4.45 5.03
N ALA A 63 -4.17 5.36 5.86
CA ALA A 63 -3.32 6.29 6.61
C ALA A 63 -2.37 5.57 7.60
N ALA A 64 -2.85 4.53 8.29
CA ALA A 64 -2.04 3.74 9.20
C ALA A 64 -0.97 2.92 8.47
N PHE A 65 -1.30 2.36 7.30
CA PHE A 65 -0.36 1.66 6.44
C PHE A 65 0.76 2.61 5.96
N LEU A 66 0.41 3.80 5.45
CA LEU A 66 1.39 4.80 5.02
C LEU A 66 2.32 5.22 6.16
N ARG A 67 1.79 5.45 7.36
CA ARG A 67 2.61 5.75 8.54
C ARG A 67 3.57 4.60 8.85
N ALA A 68 3.06 3.36 8.93
CA ALA A 68 3.87 2.19 9.22
C ALA A 68 4.99 1.96 8.18
N LEU A 69 4.71 2.27 6.91
CA LEU A 69 5.68 2.17 5.82
C LEU A 69 6.81 3.22 5.96
N GLY A 70 6.54 4.38 6.56
CA GLY A 70 7.52 5.46 6.79
C GLY A 70 8.33 5.38 8.10
N GLU A 71 8.00 4.48 9.02
CA GLU A 71 8.62 4.41 10.36
C GLU A 71 10.15 4.21 10.35
N PRO A 72 10.93 4.93 11.20
CA PRO A 72 12.36 4.75 11.45
C PRO A 72 12.81 3.30 11.57
N GLY A 73 13.81 2.90 10.79
CA GLY A 73 14.36 1.53 10.73
C GLY A 73 13.82 0.61 9.63
N GLN A 74 12.76 0.98 8.91
CA GLN A 74 12.16 0.12 7.86
C GLN A 74 12.29 0.67 6.41
N ALA A 75 12.21 1.98 6.22
CA ALA A 75 12.57 2.67 4.98
C ALA A 75 14.03 3.18 5.01
N SER A 76 14.67 3.32 3.84
CA SER A 76 16.03 3.87 3.74
C SER A 76 16.10 5.33 4.22
N ALA A 77 17.29 5.79 4.64
CA ALA A 77 17.48 7.17 5.09
C ALA A 77 17.15 8.24 4.02
N GLN A 78 17.36 7.92 2.73
CA GLN A 78 17.08 8.84 1.63
C GLN A 78 15.58 8.90 1.33
N ALA A 79 14.92 7.75 1.26
CA ALA A 79 13.47 7.68 1.04
C ALA A 79 12.69 8.44 2.13
N ARG A 80 13.21 8.49 3.35
CA ARG A 80 12.63 9.27 4.47
C ARG A 80 12.72 10.77 4.29
N ARG A 81 13.88 11.29 3.87
CA ARG A 81 14.04 12.74 3.66
C ARG A 81 13.06 13.25 2.61
N ASP A 82 12.83 12.43 1.59
CA ASP A 82 11.87 12.73 0.52
C ASP A 82 10.41 12.50 0.96
N ALA A 83 10.16 11.69 2.00
CA ALA A 83 8.84 11.40 2.57
C ALA A 83 8.38 12.40 3.62
N ASP A 84 9.26 12.87 4.51
CA ASP A 84 8.93 13.94 5.47
C ASP A 84 8.64 15.27 4.74
N ALA A 85 9.19 15.43 3.53
CA ALA A 85 8.90 16.56 2.63
C ALA A 85 7.70 16.32 1.68
N ARG A 86 7.19 15.08 1.54
CA ARG A 86 6.08 14.73 0.63
C ARG A 86 5.13 13.72 1.26
N SER A 87 3.87 14.10 1.42
CA SER A 87 2.78 13.13 1.55
C SER A 87 2.82 12.18 0.35
N TRP A 88 3.20 10.91 0.57
CA TRP A 88 3.24 9.92 -0.52
C TRP A 88 1.87 9.80 -1.17
N ASN A 89 1.82 10.01 -2.48
CA ASN A 89 0.59 9.89 -3.25
C ASN A 89 0.31 8.41 -3.51
N LEU A 90 -0.64 7.84 -2.75
CA LEU A 90 -1.05 6.45 -2.90
C LEU A 90 -1.90 6.28 -4.16
N ILE A 91 -1.36 5.62 -5.18
CA ILE A 91 -2.03 5.36 -6.44
C ILE A 91 -2.59 3.94 -6.42
N SER A 92 -3.91 3.84 -6.62
CA SER A 92 -4.63 2.57 -6.75
C SER A 92 -5.54 2.66 -7.97
N VAL A 93 -5.76 1.51 -8.63
CA VAL A 93 -6.66 1.36 -9.79
C VAL A 93 -7.81 0.41 -9.45
N ARG A 94 -8.82 0.34 -10.32
CA ARG A 94 -9.82 -0.73 -10.28
C ARG A 94 -9.23 -2.00 -10.92
N GLN A 95 -8.84 -2.95 -10.08
CA GLN A 95 -8.39 -4.27 -10.53
C GLN A 95 -9.54 -5.07 -11.12
N VAL A 96 -9.31 -5.69 -12.27
CA VAL A 96 -10.32 -6.42 -13.06
C VAL A 96 -9.82 -7.79 -13.53
N HIS A 97 -8.69 -8.28 -13.00
CA HIS A 97 -8.06 -9.55 -13.38
C HIS A 97 -7.69 -9.62 -14.87
N SER A 98 -7.18 -8.50 -15.40
CA SER A 98 -6.69 -8.35 -16.77
C SER A 98 -5.16 -8.36 -16.83
N ASP A 99 -4.63 -8.24 -18.04
CA ASP A 99 -3.22 -7.98 -18.36
C ASP A 99 -2.93 -6.47 -18.55
N VAL A 100 -3.89 -5.59 -18.26
CA VAL A 100 -3.76 -4.15 -18.50
C VAL A 100 -2.81 -3.52 -17.49
N ILE A 101 -1.74 -2.92 -18.01
CA ILE A 101 -0.75 -2.16 -17.24
C ILE A 101 -0.99 -0.65 -17.43
N ARG A 102 -1.01 0.11 -16.33
CA ARG A 102 -1.19 1.57 -16.33
C ARG A 102 0.10 2.30 -16.00
N TYR A 103 0.48 3.22 -16.88
CA TYR A 103 1.54 4.18 -16.61
C TYR A 103 0.99 5.40 -15.87
N PHE A 104 1.67 5.82 -14.81
CA PHE A 104 1.35 7.02 -14.04
C PHE A 104 2.54 7.98 -14.03
N ASP A 105 2.26 9.26 -14.31
CA ASP A 105 3.19 10.37 -14.10
C ASP A 105 2.60 11.44 -13.18
N SER A 106 3.31 12.56 -13.02
CA SER A 106 2.90 13.70 -12.20
C SER A 106 1.59 14.37 -12.63
N ALA A 107 1.17 14.24 -13.90
CA ALA A 107 -0.06 14.82 -14.44
C ALA A 107 -1.24 13.85 -14.34
N CYS A 108 -1.00 12.55 -14.48
CA CYS A 108 -2.05 11.52 -14.59
C CYS A 108 -2.80 11.20 -13.30
N TRP A 109 -2.31 11.57 -12.10
CA TRP A 109 -3.03 11.28 -10.85
C TRP A 109 -4.16 12.28 -10.54
N LEU A 110 -4.22 13.41 -11.25
CA LEU A 110 -5.17 14.49 -10.97
C LEU A 110 -6.53 14.33 -11.67
N SER A 111 -6.63 13.61 -12.80
CA SER A 111 -7.91 13.30 -13.45
C SER A 111 -7.76 12.30 -14.62
N PRO A 112 -8.66 11.32 -14.80
CA PRO A 112 -9.72 10.92 -13.87
C PRO A 112 -9.12 10.30 -12.58
N PRO A 113 -9.87 10.17 -11.48
CA PRO A 113 -9.34 9.58 -10.25
C PRO A 113 -8.73 8.22 -10.56
N ALA A 114 -7.49 7.96 -10.15
CA ALA A 114 -6.79 6.70 -10.46
C ALA A 114 -7.64 5.44 -10.18
N LEU A 115 -8.47 5.49 -9.12
CA LEU A 115 -9.40 4.43 -8.73
C LEU A 115 -10.48 4.10 -9.79
N SER A 116 -10.73 4.98 -10.76
CA SER A 116 -11.68 4.77 -11.85
C SER A 116 -11.04 4.10 -13.07
N LEU A 117 -9.71 4.06 -13.17
CA LEU A 117 -9.01 3.39 -14.26
C LEU A 117 -8.97 1.89 -14.00
N ALA A 118 -9.34 1.09 -15.01
CA ALA A 118 -9.18 -0.37 -14.95
C ALA A 118 -7.72 -0.76 -15.23
N GLY A 119 -7.17 -1.66 -14.45
CA GLY A 119 -5.86 -2.26 -14.69
C GLY A 119 -5.40 -3.10 -13.52
N ASP A 120 -4.41 -3.96 -13.76
CA ASP A 120 -3.90 -4.94 -12.79
C ASP A 120 -2.37 -4.86 -12.64
N GLY A 121 -1.71 -4.06 -13.47
CA GLY A 121 -0.33 -3.62 -13.28
C GLY A 121 -0.22 -2.10 -13.28
N LEU A 122 0.75 -1.57 -12.53
CA LEU A 122 1.05 -0.14 -12.49
C LEU A 122 2.56 0.06 -12.66
N ILE A 123 2.94 1.13 -13.35
CA ILE A 123 4.34 1.52 -13.61
C ILE A 123 4.44 3.04 -13.52
N THR A 124 5.56 3.54 -13.00
CA THR A 124 5.87 4.96 -12.98
C THR A 124 7.38 5.18 -13.07
N ALA A 125 7.77 6.29 -13.70
CA ALA A 125 9.11 6.86 -13.60
C ALA A 125 9.13 8.14 -12.73
N THR A 126 7.99 8.50 -12.12
CA THR A 126 7.82 9.74 -11.34
C THR A 126 8.10 9.49 -9.86
N PRO A 127 9.12 10.15 -9.26
CA PRO A 127 9.38 10.06 -7.83
C PRO A 127 8.19 10.56 -6.99
N GLY A 128 7.98 9.93 -5.83
CA GLY A 128 6.94 10.33 -4.88
C GLY A 128 5.54 9.74 -5.13
N LEU A 129 5.37 8.94 -6.20
CA LEU A 129 4.17 8.12 -6.39
C LEU A 129 4.36 6.75 -5.75
N LEU A 130 3.42 6.35 -4.89
CA LEU A 130 3.40 5.03 -4.28
C LEU A 130 2.33 4.18 -4.99
N LEU A 131 2.78 3.31 -5.88
CA LEU A 131 1.91 2.42 -6.65
C LEU A 131 1.41 1.28 -5.77
N THR A 132 0.15 0.87 -5.96
CA THR A 132 -0.44 -0.22 -5.19
C THR A 132 -1.19 -1.21 -6.05
N VAL A 133 -1.04 -2.48 -5.67
CA VAL A 133 -1.92 -3.58 -6.06
C VAL A 133 -2.54 -4.15 -4.79
N GLN A 134 -3.81 -4.50 -4.85
CA GLN A 134 -4.56 -5.10 -3.74
C GLN A 134 -4.69 -6.59 -4.00
N THR A 135 -4.52 -7.38 -2.95
CA THR A 135 -4.66 -8.83 -3.04
C THR A 135 -5.18 -9.43 -1.74
N ALA A 136 -5.99 -10.46 -1.91
CA ALA A 136 -6.20 -11.54 -0.97
C ALA A 136 -6.25 -12.81 -1.85
N ASP A 137 -5.21 -13.65 -1.79
CA ASP A 137 -4.97 -14.86 -2.59
C ASP A 137 -4.25 -14.68 -3.95
N CYS A 138 -4.48 -13.59 -4.70
CA CYS A 138 -3.69 -13.31 -5.91
C CYS A 138 -2.20 -13.05 -5.58
N PHE A 139 -1.29 -13.35 -6.50
CA PHE A 139 0.15 -13.20 -6.25
C PHE A 139 0.65 -11.79 -6.60
N PRO A 140 1.05 -10.95 -5.61
CA PRO A 140 1.53 -9.61 -5.89
C PRO A 140 3.02 -9.64 -6.31
N ILE A 141 3.37 -8.86 -7.34
CA ILE A 141 4.75 -8.73 -7.83
C ILE A 141 5.17 -7.27 -7.74
N ILE A 142 6.38 -7.02 -7.23
CA ILE A 142 7.05 -5.72 -7.25
C ILE A 142 8.33 -5.89 -8.08
N LEU A 143 8.56 -4.98 -9.01
CA LEU A 143 9.69 -4.95 -9.95
C LEU A 143 10.54 -3.70 -9.71
#